data_AF-A0A3B9HUM5-F1
#
_entry.id   AF-A0A3B9HUM5-F1
#
_cell.length_a   1.000
_cell.length_b   1.000
_cell.length_c   1.000
_cell.angle_alpha   90.00
_cell.angle_beta   90.00
_cell.angle_gamma   90.00
#
_symmetry.space_group_name_H-M   'P 1'
#
loop_
_entity.id
_entity.type
_entity.pdbx_description
1 polymer ?
#
loop_
_entity_poly.entity_id
_entity_poly.type
_entity_poly.pdbx_seq_one_letter_code
_entity_poly.pdbx_strand_id
1 'polypeptide(L)'
;MTALDNIIDRCDERINPIIVKELRQVVRGKFFWGVLILFLGFQCVVLSLSLADQGSRYNNSGQETLMFLYGVLFLASFAVIPIYSGFRFSRERNEGSDELLFITTITPQTIIWGKFAAAFLVILLINSAFAPFMAMTFFLSGVDLWSTFIMILLGLVVSAAGTMFQICIGSLAREGGSMFLFRIAGLFFQVMMFFSLMSISSE
;
A
#
# COMPACT_ATOMS: atom_id res chain seq x y z
N MET A 1 -9.17 25.57 19.74
CA MET A 1 -9.64 24.67 18.65
C MET A 1 -9.63 25.36 17.30
N THR A 2 -9.90 26.67 17.20
CA THR A 2 -9.91 27.50 15.97
C THR A 2 -8.62 27.58 15.13
N ALA A 3 -7.43 27.37 15.72
CA ALA A 3 -6.17 27.43 14.96
C ALA A 3 -5.89 26.13 14.18
N LEU A 4 -6.31 24.98 14.71
CA LEU A 4 -6.18 23.69 14.02
C LEU A 4 -7.19 23.60 12.87
N ASP A 5 -8.42 24.06 13.09
CA ASP A 5 -9.46 24.04 12.06
C ASP A 5 -9.06 24.90 10.84
N ASN A 6 -8.46 26.08 11.05
CA ASN A 6 -7.95 26.92 9.95
C ASN A 6 -6.76 26.29 9.18
N ILE A 7 -5.94 25.47 9.83
CA ILE A 7 -4.83 24.76 9.16
C ILE A 7 -5.40 23.60 8.34
N ILE A 8 -6.37 22.88 8.91
CA ILE A 8 -7.07 21.79 8.24
C ILE A 8 -7.83 22.32 7.03
N ASP A 9 -8.58 23.42 7.16
CA ASP A 9 -9.34 24.04 6.06
C ASP A 9 -8.43 24.54 4.92
N ARG A 10 -7.29 25.15 5.26
CA ARG A 10 -6.29 25.55 4.24
C ARG A 10 -5.62 24.36 3.55
N CYS A 11 -5.44 23.26 4.27
CA CYS A 11 -4.98 22.00 3.68
C CYS A 11 -6.07 21.38 2.80
N ASP A 12 -7.34 21.43 3.20
CA ASP A 12 -8.49 20.88 2.45
C ASP A 12 -8.75 21.68 1.17
N GLU A 13 -8.55 23.00 1.18
CA GLU A 13 -8.66 23.86 0.00
C GLU A 13 -7.56 23.57 -1.04
N ARG A 14 -6.39 23.11 -0.60
CA ARG A 14 -5.26 22.75 -1.47
C ARG A 14 -5.24 21.28 -1.88
N ILE A 15 -5.85 20.41 -1.08
CA ILE A 15 -5.97 18.99 -1.38
C ILE A 15 -7.08 18.85 -2.42
N ASN A 16 -6.73 18.28 -3.57
CA ASN A 16 -7.71 17.98 -4.60
C ASN A 16 -8.86 17.17 -3.97
N PRO A 17 -10.12 17.63 -4.02
CA PRO A 17 -11.26 16.97 -3.36
C PRO A 17 -11.48 15.53 -3.84
N ILE A 18 -10.90 15.17 -4.99
CA ILE A 18 -10.80 13.79 -5.48
C ILE A 18 -10.04 12.92 -4.48
N ILE A 19 -8.89 13.37 -3.96
CA ILE A 19 -8.04 12.62 -3.02
C ILE A 19 -8.83 12.26 -1.75
N VAL A 20 -9.56 13.21 -1.18
CA VAL A 20 -10.35 13.00 0.05
C VAL A 20 -11.49 12.02 -0.21
N LYS A 21 -12.17 12.13 -1.34
CA LYS A 21 -13.25 11.19 -1.73
C LYS A 21 -12.70 9.77 -1.92
N GLU A 22 -11.59 9.64 -2.62
CA GLU A 22 -10.89 8.37 -2.87
C GLU A 22 -10.46 7.71 -1.56
N LEU A 23 -9.67 8.43 -0.76
CA LEU A 23 -9.14 7.96 0.52
C LEU A 23 -10.26 7.57 1.47
N ARG A 24 -11.30 8.40 1.59
CA ARG A 24 -12.47 8.10 2.43
C ARG A 24 -13.18 6.84 1.96
N GLN A 25 -13.28 6.60 0.66
CA GLN A 25 -13.87 5.39 0.11
C GLN A 25 -13.01 4.15 0.37
N VAL A 26 -11.68 4.26 0.35
CA VAL A 26 -10.77 3.16 0.77
C VAL A 26 -10.99 2.84 2.24
N VAL A 27 -10.86 3.86 3.09
CA VAL A 27 -10.86 3.71 4.55
C VAL A 27 -12.24 3.33 5.09
N ARG A 28 -13.35 3.74 4.47
CA ARG A 28 -14.69 3.29 4.89
C ARG A 28 -15.03 1.87 4.44
N GLY A 29 -14.23 1.25 3.58
CA GLY A 29 -14.42 -0.15 3.20
C GLY A 29 -14.24 -1.07 4.40
N LYS A 30 -15.32 -1.73 4.84
CA LYS A 30 -15.26 -2.76 5.91
C LYS A 30 -14.22 -3.85 5.60
N PHE A 31 -14.08 -4.17 4.31
CA PHE A 31 -13.09 -5.13 3.81
C PHE A 31 -11.64 -4.66 4.04
N PHE A 32 -11.36 -3.36 3.83
CA PHE A 32 -10.02 -2.80 4.05
C PHE A 32 -9.59 -2.98 5.51
N TRP A 33 -10.45 -2.62 6.46
CA TRP A 33 -10.16 -2.81 7.88
C TRP A 33 -10.05 -4.29 8.26
N GLY A 34 -10.90 -5.16 7.71
CA GLY A 34 -10.82 -6.61 7.96
C GLY A 34 -9.49 -7.20 7.53
N VAL A 35 -9.04 -6.88 6.31
CA VAL A 35 -7.74 -7.33 5.77
C VAL A 35 -6.58 -6.74 6.58
N LEU A 36 -6.63 -5.44 6.88
CA LEU A 36 -5.58 -4.76 7.65
C LEU A 36 -5.43 -5.37 9.05
N ILE A 37 -6.53 -5.58 9.77
CA ILE A 37 -6.53 -6.20 11.11
C ILE A 37 -6.03 -7.64 11.04
N LEU A 38 -6.44 -8.41 10.01
CA LEU A 38 -5.96 -9.79 9.82
C LEU A 38 -4.44 -9.84 9.64
N PHE A 39 -3.89 -8.97 8.78
CA PHE A 39 -2.44 -8.92 8.57
C PHE A 39 -1.68 -8.40 9.81
N LEU A 40 -2.20 -7.39 10.51
CA LEU A 40 -1.62 -6.94 11.78
C LEU A 40 -1.62 -8.05 12.83
N GLY A 41 -2.73 -8.78 12.96
CA GLY A 41 -2.84 -9.92 13.86
C GLY A 41 -1.83 -11.01 13.51
N PHE A 42 -1.67 -11.33 12.22
CA PHE A 42 -0.67 -12.27 11.74
C PHE A 42 0.76 -11.82 12.09
N GLN A 43 1.10 -10.55 11.88
CA GLN A 43 2.42 -10.01 12.27
C GLN A 43 2.67 -10.11 13.77
N CYS A 44 1.66 -9.82 14.59
CA CYS A 44 1.75 -9.92 16.04
C CYS A 44 2.04 -11.37 16.49
N VAL A 45 1.38 -12.36 15.86
CA VAL A 45 1.62 -13.78 16.13
C VAL A 45 3.04 -14.18 15.74
N VAL A 46 3.50 -13.80 14.55
CA VAL A 46 4.85 -14.11 14.07
C VAL A 46 5.93 -13.51 14.99
N LEU A 47 5.75 -12.25 15.41
CA LEU A 47 6.65 -11.61 16.36
C LEU A 47 6.65 -12.30 17.73
N SER A 48 5.48 -12.73 18.21
CA SER A 48 5.38 -13.41 19.51
C SER A 48 6.07 -14.77 19.48
N LEU A 49 5.93 -15.52 18.39
CA LEU A 49 6.59 -16.82 18.21
C LEU A 49 8.12 -16.68 18.12
N SER A 50 8.58 -15.69 17.37
CA SER A 50 10.02 -15.45 17.17
C SER A 50 10.71 -14.90 18.43
N LEU A 51 10.00 -14.14 19.27
CA LEU A 51 10.47 -13.78 20.62
C LEU A 51 10.55 -14.99 21.56
N ALA A 52 9.61 -15.94 21.46
CA ALA A 52 9.60 -17.15 22.30
C ALA A 52 10.74 -18.13 21.94
N ASP A 53 11.17 -18.15 20.68
CA ASP A 53 12.21 -19.06 20.17
C ASP A 53 13.65 -18.59 20.46
N GLN A 54 13.84 -17.40 21.05
CA GLN A 54 15.17 -16.86 21.41
C GLN A 54 16.00 -17.77 22.34
N GLY A 55 15.39 -18.77 22.98
CA GLY A 55 16.08 -19.77 23.80
C GLY A 55 16.93 -20.78 23.00
N SER A 56 16.73 -20.94 21.70
CA SER A 56 17.36 -21.99 20.88
C SER A 56 18.33 -21.41 19.83
N ARG A 57 19.54 -21.04 20.27
CA ARG A 57 20.83 -20.90 19.51
C ARG A 57 20.79 -20.65 17.98
N TYR A 58 19.95 -19.76 17.45
CA TYR A 58 20.01 -19.35 16.03
C TYR A 58 20.40 -17.87 15.94
N ASN A 59 21.64 -17.60 15.55
CA ASN A 59 22.25 -16.26 15.53
C ASN A 59 21.69 -15.32 14.43
N ASN A 60 20.78 -15.80 13.56
CA ASN A 60 20.20 -15.04 12.44
C ASN A 60 18.66 -14.90 12.48
N SER A 61 18.02 -15.27 13.59
CA SER A 61 16.54 -15.31 13.69
C SER A 61 15.87 -13.93 13.53
N GLY A 62 16.54 -12.84 13.92
CA GLY A 62 16.01 -11.48 13.77
C GLY A 62 15.87 -11.02 12.32
N GLN A 63 16.88 -11.27 11.48
CA GLN A 63 16.89 -10.85 10.08
C GLN A 63 15.86 -11.63 9.25
N GLU A 64 15.72 -12.94 9.49
CA GLU A 64 14.71 -13.76 8.81
C GLU A 64 13.29 -13.33 9.19
N THR A 65 13.06 -13.04 10.47
CA THR A 65 11.76 -12.54 10.96
C THR A 65 11.39 -11.21 10.31
N LEU A 66 12.35 -10.29 10.20
CA LEU A 66 12.15 -9.02 9.50
C LEU A 66 11.80 -9.19 8.03
N MET A 67 12.55 -10.03 7.34
CA MET A 67 12.34 -10.30 5.92
C MET A 67 10.96 -10.89 5.68
N PHE A 68 10.50 -11.77 6.58
CA PHE A 68 9.15 -12.32 6.55
C PHE A 68 8.08 -11.26 6.82
N LEU A 69 8.25 -10.43 7.85
CA LEU A 69 7.32 -9.32 8.14
C LEU A 69 7.22 -8.33 6.98
N TYR A 70 8.34 -8.08 6.30
CA TYR A 70 8.41 -7.22 5.13
C TYR A 70 7.68 -7.84 3.92
N GLY A 71 7.81 -9.15 3.70
CA GLY A 71 6.99 -9.87 2.73
C GLY A 71 5.50 -9.77 3.01
N VAL A 72 5.09 -9.85 4.28
CA VAL A 72 3.69 -9.68 4.70
C VAL A 72 3.19 -8.25 4.43
N LEU A 73 4.00 -7.22 4.71
CA LEU A 73 3.68 -5.82 4.40
C LEU A 73 3.45 -5.62 2.91
N PHE A 74 4.32 -6.20 2.09
CA PHE A 74 4.22 -6.12 0.64
C PHE A 74 2.96 -6.83 0.14
N LEU A 75 2.66 -8.02 0.67
CA LEU A 75 1.47 -8.79 0.33
C LEU A 75 0.18 -8.08 0.76
N ALA A 76 0.18 -7.43 1.93
CA ALA A 76 -0.95 -6.63 2.41
C ALA A 76 -1.21 -5.43 1.50
N SER A 77 -0.16 -4.68 1.14
CA SER A 77 -0.24 -3.56 0.19
C SER A 77 -0.74 -4.04 -1.17
N PHE A 78 -0.23 -5.18 -1.63
CA PHE A 78 -0.60 -5.84 -2.87
C PHE A 78 -2.03 -6.38 -2.88
N ALA A 79 -2.59 -6.83 -1.77
CA ALA A 79 -3.98 -7.31 -1.71
C ALA A 79 -4.95 -6.12 -1.74
N VAL A 80 -4.63 -5.04 -1.05
CA VAL A 80 -5.50 -3.86 -0.92
C VAL A 80 -5.72 -3.16 -2.27
N ILE A 81 -4.67 -2.96 -3.06
CA ILE A 81 -4.72 -2.21 -4.33
C ILE A 81 -5.67 -2.82 -5.40
N PRO A 82 -5.51 -4.10 -5.82
CA PRO A 82 -6.33 -4.71 -6.85
C PRO A 82 -7.76 -4.93 -6.37
N ILE A 83 -7.95 -5.28 -5.09
CA ILE A 83 -9.29 -5.44 -4.53
C ILE A 83 -10.02 -4.09 -4.54
N TYR A 84 -9.35 -3.01 -4.14
CA TYR A 84 -9.92 -1.67 -4.22
C TYR A 84 -10.24 -1.26 -5.66
N SER A 85 -9.32 -1.53 -6.60
CA SER A 85 -9.54 -1.24 -8.03
C SER A 85 -10.65 -2.10 -8.66
N GLY A 86 -10.86 -3.32 -8.16
CA GLY A 86 -11.90 -4.25 -8.60
C GLY A 86 -13.28 -3.79 -8.14
N PHE A 87 -13.40 -3.39 -6.87
CA PHE A 87 -14.62 -2.77 -6.34
C PHE A 87 -14.95 -1.45 -7.04
N ARG A 88 -13.95 -0.63 -7.35
CA ARG A 88 -14.12 0.61 -8.12
C ARG A 88 -14.65 0.36 -9.52
N PHE A 89 -14.06 -0.58 -10.25
CA PHE A 89 -14.52 -0.91 -11.60
C PHE A 89 -15.92 -1.50 -11.63
N SER A 90 -16.25 -2.35 -10.66
CA SER A 90 -17.58 -2.93 -10.56
C SER A 90 -18.64 -1.87 -10.22
N ARG A 91 -18.28 -0.82 -9.47
CA ARG A 91 -19.14 0.34 -9.21
C ARG A 91 -19.25 1.28 -10.41
N GLU A 92 -18.13 1.64 -11.04
CA GLU A 92 -18.11 2.50 -12.23
C GLU A 92 -18.94 1.91 -13.38
N ARG A 93 -18.93 0.58 -13.54
CA ARG A 93 -19.74 -0.11 -14.56
C ARG A 93 -21.24 -0.18 -14.23
N ASN A 94 -21.61 -0.10 -12.96
CA ASN A 94 -23.01 -0.08 -12.51
C ASN A 94 -23.62 1.34 -12.51
N GLU A 95 -22.80 2.39 -12.43
CA GLU A 95 -23.26 3.78 -12.36
C GLU A 95 -23.42 4.47 -13.73
N GLY A 96 -23.17 3.78 -14.85
CA GLY A 96 -23.52 4.28 -16.20
C GLY A 96 -23.02 5.70 -16.51
N SER A 97 -21.85 6.08 -16.00
CA SER A 97 -21.35 7.48 -15.98
C SER A 97 -20.40 7.82 -17.14
N ASP A 98 -20.58 7.22 -18.32
CA ASP A 98 -19.85 7.66 -19.52
C ASP A 98 -20.29 9.07 -19.98
N GLU A 99 -21.48 9.54 -19.57
CA GLU A 99 -21.99 10.88 -19.92
C GLU A 99 -21.66 11.96 -18.87
N LEU A 100 -21.43 11.60 -17.60
CA LEU A 100 -21.16 12.58 -16.54
C LEU A 100 -19.71 13.11 -16.58
N LEU A 101 -18.79 12.35 -17.18
CA LEU A 101 -17.39 12.76 -17.35
C LEU A 101 -17.22 13.84 -18.43
N PHE A 102 -18.16 13.93 -19.38
CA PHE A 102 -18.15 14.92 -20.47
C PHE A 102 -18.59 16.32 -20.04
N ILE A 103 -19.22 16.46 -18.87
CA ILE A 103 -19.79 17.73 -18.39
C ILE A 103 -18.88 18.49 -17.41
N THR A 104 -17.79 17.87 -16.92
CA THR A 104 -16.94 18.49 -15.90
C THR A 104 -15.70 19.17 -16.49
N THR A 105 -15.47 20.43 -16.12
CA THR A 105 -14.31 21.28 -16.41
C THR A 105 -13.04 20.87 -15.64
N ILE A 106 -12.84 19.58 -15.35
CA ILE A 106 -11.68 19.11 -14.61
C ILE A 106 -10.60 18.66 -15.60
N THR A 107 -9.41 19.24 -15.51
CA THR A 107 -8.26 18.86 -16.34
C THR A 107 -7.83 17.40 -16.08
N PRO A 108 -7.52 16.61 -17.11
CA PRO A 108 -7.19 15.18 -16.97
C PRO A 108 -5.92 14.93 -16.15
N GLN A 109 -4.97 15.86 -16.15
CA GLN A 109 -3.74 15.75 -15.35
C GLN A 109 -4.02 15.77 -13.84
N THR A 110 -4.93 16.63 -13.37
CA THR A 110 -5.34 16.71 -11.95
C THR A 110 -6.02 15.43 -11.47
N ILE A 111 -6.68 14.69 -12.35
CA ILE A 111 -7.30 13.40 -12.02
C ILE A 111 -6.22 12.34 -11.80
N ILE A 112 -5.23 12.26 -12.70
CA ILE A 112 -4.12 11.29 -12.59
C ILE A 112 -3.31 11.53 -11.32
N TRP A 113 -2.91 12.79 -11.07
CA TRP A 113 -2.18 13.17 -9.86
C TRP A 113 -3.00 12.95 -8.58
N GLY A 114 -4.30 13.25 -8.61
CA GLY A 114 -5.18 13.00 -7.47
C GLY A 114 -5.33 11.51 -7.14
N LYS A 115 -5.44 10.67 -8.18
CA LYS A 115 -5.54 9.22 -8.04
C LYS A 115 -4.23 8.58 -7.56
N PHE A 116 -3.10 9.07 -8.05
CA PHE A 116 -1.79 8.67 -7.53
C PHE A 116 -1.60 9.09 -6.07
N ALA A 117 -1.90 10.36 -5.73
CA ALA A 117 -1.77 10.86 -4.37
C ALA A 117 -2.66 10.10 -3.38
N ALA A 118 -3.89 9.75 -3.77
CA ALA A 118 -4.77 8.92 -2.95
C ALA A 118 -4.18 7.51 -2.72
N ALA A 119 -3.68 6.86 -3.76
CA ALA A 119 -3.03 5.55 -3.64
C ALA A 119 -1.77 5.62 -2.76
N PHE A 120 -0.94 6.65 -2.96
CA PHE A 120 0.25 6.90 -2.16
C PHE A 120 -0.08 7.07 -0.67
N LEU A 121 -1.12 7.83 -0.34
CA LEU A 121 -1.56 8.01 1.06
C LEU A 121 -2.04 6.69 1.69
N VAL A 122 -2.69 5.80 0.93
CA VAL A 122 -3.08 4.47 1.41
C VAL A 122 -1.86 3.61 1.70
N ILE A 123 -0.87 3.60 0.80
CA ILE A 123 0.39 2.88 1.00
C ILE A 123 1.11 3.42 2.23
N LEU A 124 1.17 4.75 2.37
CA LEU A 124 1.77 5.41 3.52
C LEU A 124 1.04 5.02 4.83
N LEU A 125 -0.29 4.93 4.81
CA LEU A 125 -1.08 4.49 5.96
C LEU A 125 -0.77 3.04 6.33
N ILE A 126 -0.76 2.11 5.36
CA ILE A 126 -0.40 0.70 5.60
C ILE A 126 1.02 0.60 6.15
N ASN A 127 1.96 1.29 5.51
CA ASN A 127 3.36 1.30 5.93
C ASN A 127 3.52 1.86 7.35
N SER A 128 2.80 2.93 7.70
CA SER A 128 2.78 3.50 9.04
C SER A 128 2.17 2.56 10.09
N ALA A 129 1.16 1.78 9.73
CA ALA A 129 0.54 0.82 10.66
C ALA A 129 1.46 -0.38 10.94
N PHE A 130 2.30 -0.76 9.98
CA PHE A 130 3.20 -1.92 10.08
C PHE A 130 4.60 -1.55 10.62
N ALA A 131 5.01 -0.29 10.47
CA ALA A 131 6.27 0.25 11.00
C ALA A 131 6.57 -0.08 12.48
N PRO A 132 5.62 0.06 13.44
CA PRO A 132 5.91 -0.28 14.85
C PRO A 132 6.23 -1.77 15.06
N PHE A 133 5.61 -2.66 14.29
CA PHE A 133 5.88 -4.10 14.35
C PHE A 133 7.28 -4.43 13.81
N MET A 134 7.69 -3.76 12.73
CA MET A 134 9.06 -3.87 12.24
C MET A 134 10.08 -3.30 13.23
N ALA A 135 9.81 -2.15 13.86
CA ALA A 135 10.69 -1.59 14.87
C ALA A 135 10.88 -2.52 16.09
N MET A 136 9.84 -3.27 16.47
CA MET A 136 9.92 -4.26 17.55
C MET A 136 10.87 -5.42 17.27
N THR A 137 11.20 -5.69 16.00
CA THR A 137 12.18 -6.75 15.67
C THR A 137 13.60 -6.43 16.14
N PHE A 138 13.89 -5.18 16.50
CA PHE A 138 15.15 -4.79 17.13
C PHE A 138 15.45 -5.61 18.41
N PHE A 139 14.41 -6.07 19.10
CA PHE A 139 14.56 -6.93 20.28
C PHE A 139 15.01 -8.37 19.95
N LEU A 140 14.93 -8.78 18.68
CA LEU A 140 15.50 -10.03 18.20
C LEU A 140 16.90 -9.72 17.69
N SER A 141 17.91 -10.02 18.53
CA SER A 141 19.32 -9.87 18.20
C SER A 141 19.61 -10.29 16.75
N GLY A 142 20.16 -9.38 15.95
CA GLY A 142 20.46 -9.62 14.53
C GLY A 142 20.08 -8.49 13.58
N VAL A 143 19.51 -7.38 14.07
CA VAL A 143 19.08 -6.28 13.20
C VAL A 143 19.39 -4.91 13.80
N ASP A 144 20.04 -4.06 13.01
CA ASP A 144 20.18 -2.64 13.30
C ASP A 144 18.88 -1.86 13.07
N LEU A 145 18.61 -0.91 13.97
CA LEU A 145 17.48 0.01 13.85
C LEU A 145 17.55 0.79 12.51
N TRP A 146 18.77 1.18 12.12
CA TRP A 146 19.02 1.96 10.91
C TRP A 146 18.69 1.19 9.62
N SER A 147 19.06 -0.09 9.54
CA SER A 147 18.75 -0.92 8.36
C SER A 147 17.26 -1.14 8.21
N THR A 148 16.54 -1.30 9.33
CA THR A 148 15.07 -1.42 9.35
C THR A 148 14.40 -0.17 8.79
N PHE A 149 14.84 1.02 9.19
CA PHE A 149 14.32 2.29 8.64
C PHE A 149 14.56 2.41 7.14
N ILE A 150 15.75 2.02 6.65
CA ILE A 150 16.07 2.02 5.23
C ILE A 150 15.15 1.06 4.47
N MET A 151 14.91 -0.15 4.98
CA MET A 151 14.01 -1.13 4.35
C MET A 151 12.56 -0.62 4.27
N ILE A 152 12.04 -0.02 5.34
CA ILE A 152 10.71 0.59 5.34
C ILE A 152 10.61 1.69 4.29
N LEU A 153 11.64 2.55 4.18
CA LEU A 153 11.66 3.65 3.22
C LEU A 153 11.76 3.12 1.77
N LEU A 154 12.62 2.13 1.52
CA LEU A 154 12.71 1.45 0.23
C LEU A 154 11.37 0.80 -0.14
N GLY A 155 10.71 0.14 0.80
CA GLY A 155 9.41 -0.48 0.58
C GLY A 155 8.33 0.50 0.20
N LEU A 156 8.33 1.68 0.84
CA LEU A 156 7.43 2.77 0.47
C LEU A 156 7.69 3.26 -0.96
N VAL A 157 8.96 3.49 -1.33
CA VAL A 157 9.33 3.97 -2.67
C VAL A 157 8.99 2.95 -3.75
N VAL A 158 9.32 1.68 -3.53
CA VAL A 158 9.05 0.58 -4.46
C VAL A 158 7.54 0.37 -4.63
N SER A 159 6.79 0.40 -3.53
CA SER A 159 5.33 0.28 -3.58
C SER A 159 4.70 1.46 -4.32
N ALA A 160 5.19 2.68 -4.08
CA ALA A 160 4.72 3.88 -4.78
C ALA A 160 5.01 3.80 -6.29
N ALA A 161 6.23 3.43 -6.68
CA ALA A 161 6.61 3.24 -8.09
C ALA A 161 5.77 2.14 -8.76
N GLY A 162 5.52 1.03 -8.06
CA GLY A 162 4.64 -0.05 -8.53
C GLY A 162 3.21 0.44 -8.80
N THR A 163 2.65 1.25 -7.90
CA THR A 163 1.31 1.82 -8.12
C THR A 163 1.24 2.83 -9.25
N MET A 164 2.27 3.66 -9.45
CA MET A 164 2.35 4.52 -10.65
C MET A 164 2.32 3.68 -11.92
N PHE A 165 3.12 2.61 -11.97
CA PHE A 165 3.20 1.72 -13.11
C PHE A 165 1.87 1.01 -13.38
N GLN A 166 1.20 0.52 -12.33
CA GLN A 166 -0.13 -0.08 -12.42
C GLN A 166 -1.21 0.89 -12.89
N ILE A 167 -1.18 2.15 -12.44
CA ILE A 167 -2.13 3.18 -12.90
C ILE A 167 -1.87 3.51 -14.38
N CYS A 168 -0.59 3.59 -14.79
CA CYS A 168 -0.21 3.83 -16.18
C CYS A 168 -0.71 2.69 -17.09
N ILE A 169 -0.43 1.43 -16.73
CA ILE A 169 -0.91 0.25 -17.47
C ILE A 169 -2.44 0.19 -17.45
N GLY A 170 -3.07 0.46 -16.31
CA GLY A 170 -4.52 0.47 -16.16
C GLY A 170 -5.21 1.54 -16.98
N SER A 171 -4.52 2.63 -17.33
CA SER A 171 -5.04 3.68 -18.21
C SER A 171 -5.01 3.32 -19.70
N LEU A 172 -4.18 2.35 -20.09
CA LEU A 172 -4.04 1.90 -21.48
C LEU A 172 -5.08 0.84 -21.86
N ALA A 173 -5.69 0.18 -20.87
CA ALA A 173 -6.67 -0.88 -21.08
C ALA A 173 -8.08 -0.29 -21.36
N ARG A 174 -8.47 -0.26 -22.63
CA ARG A 174 -9.75 0.29 -23.11
C ARG A 174 -10.92 -0.72 -23.09
N GLU A 175 -10.63 -2.01 -22.93
CA GLU A 175 -11.63 -3.09 -22.93
C GLU A 175 -11.66 -3.86 -21.60
N GLY A 176 -12.87 -4.17 -21.11
CA GLY A 176 -13.07 -4.71 -19.75
C GLY A 176 -12.38 -6.05 -19.45
N GLY A 177 -12.14 -6.89 -20.46
CA GLY A 177 -11.37 -8.14 -20.30
C GLY A 177 -9.85 -7.92 -20.27
N SER A 178 -9.36 -7.03 -21.13
CA SER A 178 -7.95 -6.62 -21.21
C SER A 178 -7.48 -5.94 -19.93
N MET A 179 -8.37 -5.20 -19.25
CA MET A 179 -8.03 -4.58 -17.97
C MET A 179 -7.67 -5.58 -16.87
N PHE A 180 -8.34 -6.71 -16.80
CA PHE A 180 -8.03 -7.73 -15.79
C PHE A 180 -6.64 -8.34 -16.06
N LEU A 181 -6.32 -8.62 -17.32
CA LEU A 181 -5.01 -9.12 -17.74
C LEU A 181 -3.88 -8.12 -17.47
N PHE A 182 -4.08 -6.85 -17.81
CA PHE A 182 -3.10 -5.79 -17.56
C PHE A 182 -2.88 -5.52 -16.06
N ARG A 183 -3.91 -5.68 -15.23
CA ARG A 183 -3.79 -5.62 -13.77
C ARG A 183 -2.99 -6.79 -13.23
N ILE A 184 -3.29 -8.02 -13.67
CA ILE A 184 -2.52 -9.20 -13.30
C ILE A 184 -1.06 -9.06 -13.75
N ALA A 185 -0.80 -8.50 -14.93
CA ALA A 185 0.54 -8.25 -15.42
C ALA A 185 1.30 -7.21 -14.56
N GLY A 186 0.64 -6.11 -14.19
CA GLY A 186 1.22 -5.12 -13.26
C GLY A 186 1.45 -5.67 -11.86
N LEU A 187 0.58 -6.57 -11.39
CA LEU A 187 0.76 -7.32 -10.15
C LEU A 187 1.96 -8.28 -10.24
N PHE A 188 2.07 -9.02 -11.34
CA PHE A 188 3.18 -9.93 -11.59
C PHE A 188 4.53 -9.20 -11.64
N PHE A 189 4.58 -8.04 -12.31
CA PHE A 189 5.77 -7.18 -12.35
C PHE A 189 6.19 -6.71 -10.95
N GLN A 190 5.23 -6.35 -10.10
CA GLN A 190 5.51 -5.89 -8.75
C GLN A 190 6.00 -7.04 -7.83
N VAL A 191 5.48 -8.26 -7.99
CA VAL A 191 5.98 -9.46 -7.31
C VAL A 191 7.40 -9.81 -7.76
N MET A 192 7.68 -9.72 -9.06
CA MET A 192 9.04 -9.90 -9.62
C MET A 192 10.04 -8.90 -9.02
N MET A 193 9.66 -7.62 -8.92
CA MET A 193 10.50 -6.59 -8.29
C MET A 193 10.76 -6.87 -6.81
N PHE A 194 9.79 -7.43 -6.07
CA PHE A 194 10.00 -7.84 -4.68
C PHE A 194 11.00 -8.99 -4.55
N PHE A 195 10.86 -10.05 -5.36
CA PHE A 195 11.82 -11.15 -5.37
C PHE A 195 13.23 -10.70 -5.75
N SER A 196 13.35 -9.75 -6.68
CA SER A 196 14.64 -9.15 -7.05
C SER A 196 15.26 -8.37 -5.88
N LEU A 197 14.49 -7.57 -5.14
CA LEU A 197 14.99 -6.85 -3.96
C LEU A 197 15.38 -7.80 -2.82
N MET A 198 14.62 -8.87 -2.61
CA MET A 198 14.94 -9.90 -1.63
C MET A 198 16.22 -10.63 -2.00
N SER A 199 16.42 -10.94 -3.29
CA SER A 199 17.65 -11.54 -3.80
C SER A 199 18.88 -10.65 -3.59
N ILE A 200 18.74 -9.34 -3.78
CA ILE A 200 19.82 -8.37 -3.54
C ILE A 200 20.16 -8.26 -2.05
N SER A 201 19.18 -8.46 -1.16
CA SER A 201 19.40 -8.44 0.30
C SER A 201 20.01 -9.75 0.85
N SER A 202 20.05 -10.82 0.05
CA SER A 202 20.61 -12.13 0.45
C SER A 202 22.06 -12.36 0.00
N GLU A 203 22.63 -11.41 -0.76
CA GLU A 203 24.06 -11.36 -1.12
C GLU A 203 24.83 -10.41 -0.19
#